data_AF-A0A352BSC5-F1
#
_entry.id   AF-A0A352BSC5-F1
#
_cell.length_a   1.000
_cell.length_b   1.000
_cell.length_c   1.000
_cell.angle_alpha   90.00
_cell.angle_beta   90.00
_cell.angle_gamma   90.00
#
_symmetry.space_group_name_H-M   'P 1'
#
loop_
_entity.id
_entity.type
_entity.pdbx_description
1 polymer ?
#
loop_
_entity_poly.entity_id
_entity_poly.type
_entity_poly.pdbx_seq_one_letter_code
_entity_poly.pdbx_strand_id
1 'polypeptide(L)'
;MKTHTPKLIFFLALSLVTACKDNTSITPIDKSSKSVSPIQISHTFSTGAQPKNVIFVIGDGTGINQISALEFYKEHHVYYDDFPIVGLSKVSSTSLITDSAAAGTAMACGEKTFNKAIGVDAQGNDLPNLIELNEQLGGANGLIATSSITHATPACFYAHHNDRNDHEIIASFLPKSSVDFFAGPGLKYFNNREDQVNLIDTLKANGFTIETTNLKAYPEAQKVGYLLADKDMPKMLHGRGSFLIDATQMAIEH
;
A
#
# COMPACT_ATOMS: atom_id res chain seq x y z
N MET A 1 -57.45 37.76 9.75
CA MET A 1 -56.20 37.08 9.34
C MET A 1 -55.04 37.71 10.10
N LYS A 2 -54.48 37.03 11.10
CA LYS A 2 -53.24 37.45 11.77
C LYS A 2 -52.10 36.68 11.12
N THR A 3 -51.16 37.40 10.52
CA THR A 3 -49.98 36.86 9.86
C THR A 3 -48.95 36.46 10.91
N HIS A 4 -48.78 35.14 11.10
CA HIS A 4 -47.70 34.60 11.93
C HIS A 4 -46.42 34.57 11.10
N THR A 5 -45.44 35.41 11.43
CA THR A 5 -44.06 35.26 10.98
C THR A 5 -43.35 34.26 11.89
N PRO A 6 -42.78 33.16 11.36
CA PRO A 6 -41.98 32.27 12.18
C PRO A 6 -40.63 32.93 12.48
N LYS A 7 -40.28 33.06 13.76
CA LYS A 7 -38.92 33.40 14.20
C LYS A 7 -38.08 32.13 14.10
N LEU A 8 -37.02 32.18 13.29
CA LEU A 8 -36.01 31.13 13.19
C LEU A 8 -35.20 31.11 14.49
N ILE A 9 -35.34 30.06 15.29
CA ILE A 9 -34.54 29.83 16.50
C ILE A 9 -33.38 28.92 16.10
N PHE A 10 -32.16 29.46 16.08
CA PHE A 10 -30.94 28.68 15.89
C PHE A 10 -30.58 28.01 17.24
N PHE A 11 -30.68 26.68 17.31
CA PHE A 11 -30.21 25.88 18.45
C PHE A 11 -28.82 25.34 18.13
N LEU A 12 -27.78 25.98 18.66
CA LEU A 12 -26.43 25.40 18.69
C LEU A 12 -26.23 24.73 20.05
N ALA A 13 -26.48 23.42 20.12
CA ALA A 13 -26.20 22.63 21.31
C ALA A 13 -24.78 22.07 21.23
N LEU A 14 -23.80 22.85 21.69
CA LEU A 14 -22.43 22.37 21.91
C LEU A 14 -22.33 21.84 23.35
N SER A 15 -22.60 20.55 23.55
CA SER A 15 -22.41 19.91 24.84
C SER A 15 -20.94 19.48 25.00
N LEU A 16 -20.09 20.40 25.46
CA LEU A 16 -18.82 20.03 26.09
C LEU A 16 -19.12 19.58 27.52
N VAL A 17 -19.04 18.27 27.77
CA VAL A 17 -18.96 17.75 29.13
C VAL A 17 -17.50 17.76 29.54
N THR A 18 -17.08 18.83 30.22
CA THR A 18 -15.84 18.86 30.99
C THR A 18 -16.09 18.27 32.38
N ALA A 19 -15.38 17.19 32.72
CA ALA A 19 -15.23 16.71 34.09
C ALA A 19 -13.78 16.92 34.56
N CYS A 20 -13.64 17.31 35.82
CA CYS A 20 -12.50 17.99 36.43
C CYS A 20 -11.33 17.09 36.88
N LYS A 21 -10.15 17.75 36.91
CA LYS A 21 -9.06 17.71 37.91
C LYS A 21 -8.34 16.37 38.16
N ASP A 22 -7.10 16.33 37.69
CA ASP A 22 -5.97 15.85 38.48
C ASP A 22 -4.83 16.87 38.46
N ASN A 23 -4.33 17.22 39.64
CA ASN A 23 -3.22 18.16 39.87
C ASN A 23 -1.87 17.51 39.55
N THR A 24 -1.58 17.33 38.28
CA THR A 24 -0.18 17.30 37.82
C THR A 24 0.06 18.59 37.05
N SER A 25 1.11 19.32 37.43
CA SER A 25 1.54 20.53 36.72
C SER A 25 2.10 20.14 35.37
N ILE A 26 1.20 19.92 34.41
CA ILE A 26 1.50 19.87 32.99
C ILE A 26 1.68 21.33 32.60
N THR A 27 2.90 21.76 32.28
CA THR A 27 3.09 23.00 31.50
C THR A 27 2.30 22.82 30.21
N PRO A 28 1.24 23.61 29.96
CA PRO A 28 0.54 23.58 28.69
C PRO A 28 1.59 23.84 27.60
N ILE A 29 1.67 22.95 26.61
CA ILE A 29 2.39 23.27 25.38
C ILE A 29 1.74 24.56 24.89
N ASP A 30 2.55 25.61 24.74
CA ASP A 30 2.12 26.88 24.18
C ASP A 30 1.57 26.64 22.78
N LYS A 31 0.27 26.41 22.69
CA LYS A 31 -0.51 26.50 21.46
C LYS A 31 -0.78 27.97 21.18
N SER A 32 0.27 28.79 21.15
CA SER A 32 0.20 30.08 20.49
C SER A 32 -0.15 29.75 19.04
N SER A 33 -1.45 29.84 18.77
CA SER A 33 -2.06 29.56 17.49
C SER A 33 -1.43 30.53 16.51
N LYS A 34 -0.38 30.10 15.81
CA LYS A 34 -0.12 30.66 14.49
C LYS A 34 -1.41 30.43 13.74
N SER A 35 -2.14 31.50 13.48
CA SER A 35 -3.30 31.47 12.59
C SER A 35 -2.78 30.99 11.24
N VAL A 36 -2.86 29.68 11.00
CA VAL A 36 -2.56 29.12 9.69
C VAL A 36 -3.72 29.57 8.82
N SER A 37 -3.46 30.59 7.99
CA SER A 37 -4.42 30.97 6.96
C SER A 37 -4.69 29.72 6.11
N PRO A 38 -5.96 29.39 5.81
CA PRO A 38 -6.26 28.25 4.96
C PRO A 38 -5.48 28.41 3.66
N ILE A 39 -4.67 27.38 3.34
CA ILE A 39 -3.95 27.32 2.07
C ILE A 39 -4.99 27.52 0.98
N GLN A 40 -4.89 28.64 0.27
CA GLN A 40 -5.71 28.88 -0.91
C GLN A 40 -5.23 27.88 -1.95
N ILE A 41 -5.96 26.77 -2.11
CA ILE A 41 -5.70 25.83 -3.21
C ILE A 41 -6.16 26.52 -4.49
N SER A 42 -5.28 27.33 -5.08
CA SER A 42 -5.47 27.98 -6.37
C SER A 42 -5.14 27.06 -7.55
N HIS A 43 -4.92 25.77 -7.31
CA HIS A 43 -4.78 24.80 -8.40
C HIS A 43 -6.15 24.49 -8.99
N THR A 44 -6.46 25.15 -10.09
CA THR A 44 -7.42 24.62 -11.06
C THR A 44 -6.85 23.30 -11.53
N PHE A 45 -7.37 22.18 -11.02
CA PHE A 45 -7.00 20.87 -11.49
C PHE A 45 -7.35 20.81 -12.98
N SER A 46 -6.33 20.71 -13.83
CA SER A 46 -6.55 20.37 -15.23
C SER A 46 -7.15 18.97 -15.25
N THR A 47 -8.47 18.88 -15.41
CA THR A 47 -9.21 17.61 -15.50
C THR A 47 -8.88 16.81 -16.78
N GLY A 48 -7.85 17.23 -17.54
CA GLY A 48 -7.41 16.59 -18.78
C GLY A 48 -5.96 16.09 -18.77
N ALA A 49 -5.21 16.22 -17.68
CA ALA A 49 -3.87 15.65 -17.60
C ALA A 49 -3.97 14.12 -17.45
N GLN A 50 -3.48 13.37 -18.45
CA GLN A 50 -3.36 11.92 -18.37
C GLN A 50 -2.00 11.57 -17.75
N PRO A 51 -1.95 10.93 -16.56
CA PRO A 51 -0.68 10.59 -15.93
C PRO A 51 0.03 9.53 -16.77
N LYS A 52 1.33 9.74 -17.04
CA LYS A 52 2.18 8.76 -17.73
C LYS A 52 2.59 7.60 -16.81
N ASN A 53 2.80 7.90 -15.53
CA ASN A 53 3.29 6.96 -14.53
C ASN A 53 2.42 7.04 -13.27
N VAL A 54 2.23 5.91 -12.60
CA VAL A 54 1.53 5.83 -11.31
C VAL A 54 2.43 5.10 -10.31
N ILE A 55 2.73 5.74 -9.19
CA ILE A 55 3.40 5.11 -8.05
C ILE A 55 2.36 4.94 -6.96
N PHE A 56 2.10 3.69 -6.57
CA PHE A 56 1.10 3.38 -5.55
C PHE A 56 1.77 2.85 -4.27
N VAL A 57 1.73 3.67 -3.21
CA VAL A 57 2.40 3.37 -1.93
C VAL A 57 1.38 2.94 -0.90
N ILE A 58 1.51 1.71 -0.39
CA ILE A 58 0.60 1.14 0.60
C ILE A 58 1.31 0.98 1.94
N GLY A 59 0.86 1.73 2.95
CA GLY A 59 1.19 1.47 4.35
C GLY A 59 0.22 0.47 4.96
N ASP A 60 0.58 -0.82 5.02
CA ASP A 60 -0.29 -1.85 5.60
C ASP A 60 -0.63 -1.50 7.06
N GLY A 61 -1.92 -1.53 7.40
CA GLY A 61 -2.44 -1.15 8.72
C GLY A 61 -2.26 0.33 9.10
N THR A 62 -1.91 1.21 8.14
CA THR A 62 -1.62 2.62 8.41
C THR A 62 -2.87 3.48 8.25
N GLY A 63 -3.67 3.59 9.32
CA GLY A 63 -4.79 4.52 9.40
C GLY A 63 -4.39 5.91 9.88
N ILE A 64 -5.37 6.82 10.00
CA ILE A 64 -5.17 8.20 10.50
C ILE A 64 -4.51 8.20 11.87
N ASN A 65 -4.81 7.22 12.73
CA ASN A 65 -4.21 7.11 14.05
C ASN A 65 -2.70 6.83 13.98
N GLN A 66 -2.26 5.96 13.07
CA GLN A 66 -0.84 5.67 12.84
C GLN A 66 -0.10 6.88 12.24
N ILE A 67 -0.72 7.59 11.29
CA ILE A 67 -0.16 8.83 10.73
C ILE A 67 -0.06 9.92 11.81
N SER A 68 -1.09 10.06 12.64
CA SER A 68 -1.09 11.01 13.75
C SER A 68 0.00 10.67 14.77
N ALA A 69 0.18 9.39 15.10
CA ALA A 69 1.26 8.96 15.97
C ALA A 69 2.63 9.28 15.37
N LEU A 70 2.85 9.00 14.08
CA LEU A 70 4.08 9.39 13.39
C LEU A 70 4.36 10.89 13.55
N GLU A 71 3.35 11.74 13.37
CA GLU A 71 3.48 13.19 13.50
C GLU A 71 3.92 13.65 14.91
N PHE A 72 3.48 12.96 15.97
CA PHE A 72 3.90 13.26 17.35
C PHE A 72 5.30 12.76 17.69
N TYR A 73 5.76 11.68 17.07
CA TYR A 73 7.05 11.04 17.36
C TYR A 73 8.13 11.35 16.32
N LYS A 74 7.83 12.19 15.31
CA LYS A 74 8.77 12.47 14.23
C LYS A 74 10.02 13.20 14.73
N GLU A 75 11.17 12.79 14.24
CA GLU A 75 12.43 13.55 14.36
C GLU A 75 12.71 14.37 13.08
N HIS A 76 12.00 14.07 11.99
CA HIS A 76 12.21 14.61 10.66
C HIS A 76 10.87 14.95 9.96
N HIS A 77 10.95 15.54 8.78
CA HIS A 77 9.79 15.86 7.94
C HIS A 77 8.96 14.60 7.62
N VAL A 78 7.63 14.74 7.60
CA VAL A 78 6.69 13.66 7.29
C VAL A 78 6.12 13.90 5.90
N TYR A 79 6.48 13.06 4.94
CA TYR A 79 6.10 13.22 3.54
C TYR A 79 4.59 13.12 3.26
N TYR A 80 3.77 12.64 4.23
CA TYR A 80 2.31 12.70 4.10
C TYR A 80 1.80 14.16 4.01
N ASP A 81 2.51 15.11 4.63
CA ASP A 81 2.14 16.54 4.63
C ASP A 81 2.33 17.19 3.25
N ASP A 82 3.12 16.58 2.38
CA ASP A 82 3.43 17.11 1.04
C ASP A 82 2.33 16.80 0.02
N PHE A 83 1.40 15.88 0.33
CA PHE A 83 0.29 15.55 -0.56
C PHE A 83 -0.79 16.64 -0.52
N PRO A 84 -1.08 17.34 -1.64
CA PRO A 84 -2.02 18.46 -1.65
C PRO A 84 -3.50 18.04 -1.55
N ILE A 85 -3.78 16.73 -1.70
CA ILE A 85 -5.13 16.17 -1.70
C ILE A 85 -5.17 14.99 -0.74
N VAL A 86 -6.17 15.00 0.16
CA VAL A 86 -6.46 13.90 1.06
C VAL A 86 -7.87 13.38 0.78
N GLY A 87 -7.98 12.06 0.62
CA GLY A 87 -9.24 11.34 0.48
C GLY A 87 -9.45 10.35 1.61
N LEU A 88 -10.71 10.13 2.00
CA LEU A 88 -11.09 9.07 2.92
C LEU A 88 -11.80 7.96 2.16
N SER A 89 -11.34 6.72 2.35
CA SER A 89 -11.90 5.54 1.68
C SER A 89 -12.40 4.52 2.70
N LYS A 90 -13.54 3.88 2.40
CA LYS A 90 -14.07 2.78 3.19
C LYS A 90 -13.45 1.47 2.71
N VAL A 91 -12.72 0.81 3.60
CA VAL A 91 -11.96 -0.43 3.30
C VAL A 91 -12.71 -1.73 3.60
N SER A 92 -14.03 -1.69 3.82
CA SER A 92 -14.81 -2.91 4.10
C SER A 92 -14.80 -3.88 2.92
N SER A 93 -14.68 -5.18 3.19
CA SER A 93 -14.83 -6.28 2.22
C SER A 93 -16.30 -6.76 2.18
N THR A 94 -16.54 -8.05 1.91
CA THR A 94 -17.82 -8.70 2.26
C THR A 94 -18.05 -8.80 3.77
N SER A 95 -17.04 -8.45 4.59
CA SER A 95 -17.12 -8.26 6.04
C SER A 95 -16.96 -6.77 6.43
N LEU A 96 -17.45 -6.41 7.61
CA LEU A 96 -17.20 -5.08 8.21
C LEU A 96 -15.71 -4.82 8.44
N ILE A 97 -14.95 -5.87 8.78
CA ILE A 97 -13.52 -5.83 9.01
C ILE A 97 -12.83 -6.65 7.91
N THR A 98 -12.10 -5.95 7.04
CA THR A 98 -11.31 -6.56 5.97
C THR A 98 -10.00 -7.15 6.50
N ASP A 99 -9.43 -8.07 5.75
CA ASP A 99 -8.00 -8.41 5.85
C ASP A 99 -7.20 -7.76 4.71
N SER A 100 -5.87 -7.88 4.74
CA SER A 100 -4.98 -7.32 3.70
C SER A 100 -5.26 -7.89 2.29
N ALA A 101 -5.75 -9.13 2.18
CA ALA A 101 -6.03 -9.75 0.89
C ALA A 101 -7.27 -9.15 0.22
N ALA A 102 -8.40 -9.09 0.93
CA ALA A 102 -9.59 -8.47 0.36
C ALA A 102 -9.41 -6.97 0.08
N ALA A 103 -8.68 -6.25 0.95
CA ALA A 103 -8.36 -4.84 0.74
C ALA A 103 -7.40 -4.66 -0.45
N GLY A 104 -6.35 -5.49 -0.54
CA GLY A 104 -5.41 -5.51 -1.64
C GLY A 104 -6.09 -5.77 -2.98
N THR A 105 -6.96 -6.77 -3.04
CA THR A 105 -7.75 -7.10 -4.24
C THR A 105 -8.68 -5.95 -4.64
N ALA A 106 -9.35 -5.31 -3.68
CA ALA A 106 -10.18 -4.14 -3.98
C ALA A 106 -9.37 -2.96 -4.54
N MET A 107 -8.14 -2.75 -4.06
CA MET A 107 -7.25 -1.72 -4.58
C MET A 107 -6.63 -2.09 -5.94
N ALA A 108 -6.29 -3.36 -6.15
CA ALA A 108 -5.62 -3.84 -7.36
C ALA A 108 -6.57 -4.10 -8.52
N CYS A 109 -7.80 -4.55 -8.24
CA CYS A 109 -8.78 -4.98 -9.24
C CYS A 109 -10.02 -4.07 -9.30
N GLY A 110 -10.22 -3.19 -8.32
CA GLY A 110 -11.38 -2.29 -8.27
C GLY A 110 -12.69 -2.93 -7.78
N GLU A 111 -12.67 -4.20 -7.36
CA GLU A 111 -13.86 -4.93 -6.91
C GLU A 111 -13.72 -5.50 -5.49
N LYS A 112 -14.82 -5.49 -4.74
CA LYS A 112 -14.86 -6.08 -3.39
C LYS A 112 -14.96 -7.60 -3.47
N THR A 113 -14.26 -8.26 -2.55
CA THR A 113 -14.24 -9.72 -2.44
C THR A 113 -14.26 -10.18 -0.97
N PHE A 114 -14.16 -11.49 -0.72
CA PHE A 114 -14.12 -12.09 0.60
C PHE A 114 -12.71 -12.06 1.21
N ASN A 115 -12.63 -12.11 2.54
CA ASN A 115 -11.33 -12.13 3.23
C ASN A 115 -10.48 -13.32 2.78
N LYS A 116 -9.17 -13.12 2.66
CA LYS A 116 -8.16 -14.03 2.10
C LYS A 116 -8.07 -14.08 0.57
N ALA A 117 -9.05 -13.58 -0.18
CA ALA A 117 -9.02 -13.61 -1.63
C ALA A 117 -7.92 -12.72 -2.22
N ILE A 118 -7.15 -13.27 -3.15
CA ILE A 118 -6.08 -12.61 -3.91
C ILE A 118 -6.53 -12.50 -5.35
N GLY A 119 -6.80 -11.29 -5.86
CA GLY A 119 -7.08 -11.07 -7.28
C GLY A 119 -8.33 -11.77 -7.84
N VAL A 120 -9.31 -12.13 -6.99
CA VAL A 120 -10.53 -12.84 -7.40
C VAL A 120 -11.80 -12.16 -6.86
N ASP A 121 -12.90 -12.31 -7.58
CA ASP A 121 -14.21 -11.81 -7.20
C ASP A 121 -14.82 -12.58 -6.02
N ALA A 122 -16.03 -12.20 -5.60
CA ALA A 122 -16.73 -12.86 -4.50
C ALA A 122 -17.15 -14.32 -4.79
N GLN A 123 -17.06 -14.76 -6.04
CA GLN A 123 -17.33 -16.12 -6.52
C GLN A 123 -16.04 -16.94 -6.72
N GLY A 124 -14.87 -16.31 -6.59
CA GLY A 124 -13.56 -16.92 -6.80
C GLY A 124 -13.10 -16.95 -8.25
N ASN A 125 -13.68 -16.11 -9.12
CA ASN A 125 -13.21 -15.94 -10.49
C ASN A 125 -12.12 -14.87 -10.56
N ASP A 126 -11.15 -15.08 -11.46
CA ASP A 126 -10.03 -14.15 -11.67
C ASP A 126 -10.53 -12.76 -12.10
N LEU A 127 -10.03 -11.73 -11.42
CA LEU A 127 -10.25 -10.32 -11.76
C LEU A 127 -8.98 -9.72 -12.34
N PRO A 128 -9.04 -8.97 -13.45
CA PRO A 128 -7.87 -8.29 -13.98
C PRO A 128 -7.33 -7.30 -12.95
N ASN A 129 -6.04 -7.36 -12.68
CA ASN A 129 -5.36 -6.45 -11.74
C ASN A 129 -4.66 -5.29 -12.48
N LEU A 130 -4.28 -4.24 -11.74
CA LEU A 130 -3.67 -3.04 -12.30
C LEU A 130 -2.39 -3.30 -13.13
N ILE A 131 -1.59 -4.31 -12.80
CA ILE A 131 -0.37 -4.65 -13.56
C ILE A 131 -0.74 -5.28 -14.90
N GLU A 132 -1.71 -6.18 -14.93
CA GLU A 132 -2.20 -6.78 -16.18
C GLU A 132 -2.84 -5.73 -17.09
N LEU A 133 -3.58 -4.80 -16.51
CA LEU A 133 -4.17 -3.68 -17.26
C LEU A 133 -3.08 -2.73 -17.81
N ASN A 134 -2.03 -2.44 -17.03
CA ASN A 134 -0.93 -1.58 -17.47
C ASN A 134 -0.08 -2.25 -18.56
N GLU A 135 0.14 -3.56 -18.48
CA GLU A 135 0.80 -4.35 -19.54
C GLU A 135 0.05 -4.24 -20.87
N GLN A 136 -1.29 -4.30 -20.86
CA GLN A 136 -2.09 -4.12 -22.08
C GLN A 136 -1.91 -2.74 -22.72
N LEU A 137 -1.45 -1.76 -21.94
CA LEU A 137 -1.11 -0.41 -22.41
C LEU A 137 0.38 -0.28 -22.78
N GLY A 138 1.17 -1.35 -22.66
CA GLY A 138 2.61 -1.37 -22.90
C GLY A 138 3.43 -0.67 -21.82
N GLY A 139 2.90 -0.56 -20.60
CA GLY A 139 3.59 0.03 -19.45
C GLY A 139 4.45 -0.98 -18.69
N ALA A 140 5.57 -0.53 -18.14
CA ALA A 140 6.42 -1.33 -17.27
C ALA A 140 5.84 -1.47 -15.86
N ASN A 141 6.10 -2.61 -15.20
CA ASN A 141 5.46 -2.95 -13.93
C ASN A 141 6.47 -3.31 -12.82
N GLY A 142 6.36 -2.65 -11.67
CA GLY A 142 7.24 -2.82 -10.51
C GLY A 142 6.49 -3.17 -9.22
N LEU A 143 7.01 -4.12 -8.44
CA LEU A 143 6.48 -4.50 -7.12
C LEU A 143 7.55 -4.52 -6.04
N ILE A 144 7.36 -3.75 -4.97
CA ILE A 144 8.30 -3.71 -3.85
C ILE A 144 7.55 -4.00 -2.56
N ALA A 145 8.08 -4.91 -1.77
CA ALA A 145 7.48 -5.29 -0.49
C ALA A 145 8.54 -5.49 0.58
N THR A 146 8.24 -5.04 1.80
CA THR A 146 9.07 -5.36 2.98
C THR A 146 8.63 -6.65 3.69
N SER A 147 7.39 -7.08 3.47
CA SER A 147 6.92 -8.45 3.76
C SER A 147 7.26 -9.36 2.59
N SER A 148 7.12 -10.69 2.74
CA SER A 148 7.22 -11.63 1.60
C SER A 148 6.55 -11.09 0.34
N ILE A 149 7.18 -11.23 -0.83
CA ILE A 149 6.56 -10.85 -2.10
C ILE A 149 5.29 -11.65 -2.37
N THR A 150 5.18 -12.84 -1.77
CA THR A 150 3.98 -13.71 -1.79
C THR A 150 2.96 -13.37 -0.70
N HIS A 151 3.18 -12.32 0.10
CA HIS A 151 2.21 -11.87 1.09
C HIS A 151 1.03 -11.19 0.39
N ALA A 152 -0.12 -11.08 1.07
CA ALA A 152 -1.38 -10.67 0.46
C ALA A 152 -1.30 -9.36 -0.34
N THR A 153 -0.77 -8.29 0.26
CA THR A 153 -0.74 -6.96 -0.34
C THR A 153 -0.02 -6.91 -1.70
N PRO A 154 1.24 -7.38 -1.85
CA PRO A 154 1.86 -7.49 -3.17
C PRO A 154 1.21 -8.56 -4.07
N ALA A 155 0.78 -9.70 -3.52
CA ALA A 155 0.21 -10.80 -4.30
C ALA A 155 -1.04 -10.40 -5.09
N CYS A 156 -1.89 -9.53 -4.54
CA CYS A 156 -3.11 -9.05 -5.22
C CYS A 156 -2.83 -8.31 -6.55
N PHE A 157 -1.59 -7.89 -6.81
CA PHE A 157 -1.20 -7.21 -8.04
C PHE A 157 -0.58 -8.13 -9.09
N TYR A 158 -0.39 -9.42 -8.82
CA TYR A 158 0.21 -10.33 -9.81
C TYR A 158 -0.35 -11.76 -9.82
N ALA A 159 -1.19 -12.12 -8.86
CA ALA A 159 -1.72 -13.47 -8.69
C ALA A 159 -3.24 -13.47 -8.52
N HIS A 160 -3.85 -14.63 -8.80
CA HIS A 160 -5.27 -14.90 -8.60
C HIS A 160 -5.42 -16.20 -7.82
N HIS A 161 -5.91 -16.13 -6.59
CA HIS A 161 -6.09 -17.30 -5.74
C HIS A 161 -7.07 -17.06 -4.59
N ASN A 162 -7.76 -18.11 -4.17
CA ASN A 162 -8.82 -18.00 -3.16
C ASN A 162 -8.32 -17.91 -1.71
N ASP A 163 -7.07 -18.27 -1.43
CA ASP A 163 -6.51 -18.20 -0.07
C ASP A 163 -5.08 -17.62 -0.05
N ARG A 164 -4.94 -16.44 0.57
CA ARG A 164 -3.66 -15.76 0.81
C ARG A 164 -2.59 -16.59 1.51
N ASN A 165 -2.95 -17.67 2.19
CA ASN A 165 -1.99 -18.50 2.93
C ASN A 165 -1.23 -19.49 2.02
N ASP A 166 -1.69 -19.71 0.79
CA ASP A 166 -1.08 -20.64 -0.16
C ASP A 166 0.10 -19.98 -0.89
N HIS A 167 1.10 -19.55 -0.12
CA HIS A 167 2.25 -18.79 -0.61
C HIS A 167 3.02 -19.48 -1.74
N GLU A 168 3.09 -20.82 -1.76
CA GLU A 168 3.72 -21.56 -2.84
C GLU A 168 2.90 -21.51 -4.13
N ILE A 169 1.57 -21.59 -4.04
CA ILE A 169 0.70 -21.40 -5.19
C ILE A 169 0.86 -19.96 -5.71
N ILE A 170 0.78 -18.98 -4.81
CA ILE A 170 0.96 -17.55 -5.13
C ILE A 170 2.32 -17.28 -5.79
N ALA A 171 3.42 -17.87 -5.29
CA ALA A 171 4.75 -17.75 -5.90
C ALA A 171 4.78 -18.23 -7.36
N SER A 172 3.98 -19.23 -7.71
CA SER A 172 3.95 -19.81 -9.06
C SER A 172 3.35 -18.89 -10.14
N PHE A 173 2.63 -17.83 -9.74
CA PHE A 173 2.12 -16.80 -10.66
C PHE A 173 3.21 -15.83 -11.11
N LEU A 174 4.15 -15.50 -10.22
CA LEU A 174 5.14 -14.44 -10.47
C LEU A 174 5.96 -14.65 -11.75
N PRO A 175 6.49 -15.85 -12.07
CA PRO A 175 7.25 -16.08 -13.30
C PRO A 175 6.47 -15.83 -14.58
N LYS A 176 5.14 -15.91 -14.54
CA LYS A 176 4.24 -15.75 -15.70
C LYS A 176 3.52 -14.40 -15.71
N SER A 177 3.69 -13.61 -14.66
CA SER A 177 3.07 -12.29 -14.53
C SER A 177 3.71 -11.26 -15.43
N SER A 178 3.03 -10.13 -15.62
CA SER A 178 3.55 -8.97 -16.35
C SER A 178 4.47 -8.08 -15.52
N VAL A 179 4.98 -8.59 -14.40
CA VAL A 179 5.96 -7.87 -13.58
C VAL A 179 7.31 -7.85 -14.31
N ASP A 180 7.98 -6.70 -14.29
CA ASP A 180 9.32 -6.52 -14.84
C ASP A 180 10.34 -6.33 -13.73
N PHE A 181 9.98 -5.61 -12.67
CA PHE A 181 10.81 -5.42 -11.49
C PHE A 181 10.09 -5.92 -10.24
N PHE A 182 10.76 -6.73 -9.42
CA PHE A 182 10.29 -6.94 -8.05
C PHE A 182 11.41 -6.98 -7.03
N ALA A 183 11.13 -6.50 -5.81
CA ALA A 183 12.06 -6.59 -4.70
C ALA A 183 11.34 -6.89 -3.39
N GLY A 184 11.75 -7.97 -2.72
CA GLY A 184 11.25 -8.33 -1.41
C GLY A 184 11.94 -9.57 -0.83
N PRO A 185 11.52 -10.03 0.35
CA PRO A 185 11.83 -11.34 0.87
C PRO A 185 10.84 -12.39 0.32
N GLY A 186 10.94 -13.62 0.80
CA GLY A 186 10.06 -14.74 0.42
C GLY A 186 10.77 -15.86 -0.34
N LEU A 187 12.11 -15.87 -0.36
CA LEU A 187 12.94 -16.81 -1.13
C LEU A 187 12.52 -18.27 -0.94
N LYS A 188 12.16 -18.66 0.30
CA LYS A 188 11.79 -20.05 0.61
C LYS A 188 10.65 -20.57 -0.26
N TYR A 189 9.70 -19.71 -0.64
CA TYR A 189 8.52 -20.09 -1.43
C TYR A 189 8.84 -20.34 -2.91
N PHE A 190 10.07 -19.99 -3.33
CA PHE A 190 10.57 -20.18 -4.68
C PHE A 190 11.55 -21.35 -4.78
N ASN A 191 12.38 -21.60 -3.77
CA ASN A 191 13.47 -22.59 -3.85
C ASN A 191 13.43 -23.72 -2.79
N ASN A 192 12.51 -23.66 -1.83
CA ASN A 192 12.34 -24.67 -0.78
C ASN A 192 10.85 -25.01 -0.62
N ARG A 193 10.30 -25.57 -1.69
CA ARG A 193 8.87 -25.84 -1.87
C ARG A 193 8.54 -27.30 -1.60
N GLU A 194 7.31 -27.59 -1.21
CA GLU A 194 6.86 -28.97 -0.94
C GLU A 194 6.89 -29.85 -2.19
N ASP A 195 6.66 -29.25 -3.36
CA ASP A 195 6.69 -29.93 -4.67
C ASP A 195 8.11 -30.11 -5.24
N GLN A 196 9.14 -29.64 -4.53
CA GLN A 196 10.55 -29.70 -4.93
C GLN A 196 10.87 -28.96 -6.25
N VAL A 197 9.96 -28.13 -6.75
CA VAL A 197 10.20 -27.28 -7.92
C VAL A 197 11.05 -26.09 -7.51
N ASN A 198 12.00 -25.68 -8.35
CA ASN A 198 12.75 -24.43 -8.14
C ASN A 198 12.22 -23.35 -9.09
N LEU A 199 11.37 -22.46 -8.57
CA LEU A 199 10.80 -21.36 -9.34
C LEU A 199 11.83 -20.28 -9.72
N ILE A 200 13.02 -20.26 -9.09
CA ILE A 200 14.12 -19.37 -9.52
C ILE A 200 14.56 -19.74 -10.93
N ASP A 201 14.60 -21.03 -11.26
CA ASP A 201 14.97 -21.48 -12.59
C ASP A 201 13.87 -21.14 -13.61
N THR A 202 12.60 -21.23 -13.21
CA THR A 202 11.47 -20.77 -14.03
C THR A 202 11.50 -19.26 -14.28
N LEU A 203 11.82 -18.45 -13.26
CA LEU A 203 11.99 -17.00 -13.40
C LEU A 203 13.09 -16.67 -14.43
N LYS A 204 14.25 -17.33 -14.31
CA LYS A 204 15.36 -17.16 -15.25
C LYS A 204 14.99 -17.59 -16.66
N ALA A 205 14.29 -18.71 -16.82
CA ALA A 205 13.80 -19.18 -18.11
C ALA A 205 12.83 -18.18 -18.75
N ASN A 206 12.09 -17.41 -17.95
CA ASN A 206 11.20 -16.33 -18.39
C ASN A 206 11.88 -14.95 -18.43
N GLY A 207 13.21 -14.91 -18.47
CA GLY A 207 13.98 -13.70 -18.75
C GLY A 207 14.32 -12.83 -17.53
N PHE A 208 14.00 -13.26 -16.31
CA PHE A 208 14.41 -12.52 -15.12
C PHE A 208 15.88 -12.74 -14.79
N THR A 209 16.56 -11.64 -14.45
CA THR A 209 17.78 -11.66 -13.64
C THR A 209 17.38 -11.71 -12.17
N ILE A 210 17.74 -12.79 -11.46
CA ILE A 210 17.37 -12.97 -10.04
C ILE A 210 18.59 -12.83 -9.13
N GLU A 211 18.47 -11.98 -8.12
CA GLU A 211 19.45 -11.75 -7.06
C GLU A 211 18.85 -12.07 -5.69
N THR A 212 19.64 -12.69 -4.80
CA THR A 212 19.13 -13.18 -3.50
C THR A 212 19.95 -12.71 -2.31
N THR A 213 21.04 -11.97 -2.54
CA THR A 213 21.97 -11.58 -1.47
C THR A 213 21.92 -10.10 -1.12
N ASN A 214 21.80 -9.21 -2.11
CA ASN A 214 21.78 -7.77 -1.90
C ASN A 214 21.08 -7.04 -3.04
N LEU A 215 20.78 -5.75 -2.86
CA LEU A 215 20.34 -4.90 -3.95
C LEU A 215 21.56 -4.46 -4.78
N LYS A 216 21.56 -4.85 -6.06
CA LYS A 216 22.58 -4.48 -7.04
C LYS A 216 21.93 -4.23 -8.39
N ALA A 217 22.27 -3.14 -9.07
CA ALA A 217 21.70 -2.78 -10.36
C ALA A 217 22.12 -3.74 -11.50
N TYR A 218 21.18 -3.97 -12.43
CA TYR A 218 21.36 -4.76 -13.65
C TYR A 218 20.84 -3.96 -14.86
N PRO A 219 21.56 -2.93 -15.34
CA PRO A 219 21.04 -1.95 -16.30
C PRO A 219 20.67 -2.53 -17.68
N GLU A 220 21.23 -3.68 -18.04
CA GLU A 220 20.93 -4.35 -19.33
C GLU A 220 19.79 -5.36 -19.23
N ALA A 221 19.34 -5.69 -18.01
CA ALA A 221 18.29 -6.67 -17.81
C ALA A 221 16.92 -6.04 -18.05
N GLN A 222 16.06 -6.70 -18.84
CA GLN A 222 14.69 -6.23 -19.05
C GLN A 222 13.78 -6.55 -17.86
N LYS A 223 14.04 -7.69 -17.20
CA LYS A 223 13.33 -8.13 -16.00
C LYS A 223 14.30 -8.45 -14.88
N VAL A 224 14.01 -7.95 -13.68
CA VAL A 224 14.87 -8.11 -12.50
C VAL A 224 14.04 -8.43 -11.26
N GLY A 225 14.53 -9.39 -10.47
CA GLY A 225 13.87 -9.83 -9.24
C GLY A 225 14.85 -9.96 -8.08
N TYR A 226 14.48 -9.44 -6.92
CA TYR A 226 15.25 -9.57 -5.67
C TYR A 226 14.45 -10.37 -4.64
N LEU A 227 15.04 -11.46 -4.15
CA LEU A 227 14.50 -12.33 -3.08
C LEU A 227 15.50 -12.38 -1.91
N LEU A 228 15.50 -11.35 -1.07
CA LEU A 228 16.63 -11.02 -0.17
C LEU A 228 16.56 -11.63 1.23
N ALA A 229 15.50 -12.40 1.54
CA ALA A 229 15.39 -13.18 2.77
C ALA A 229 14.38 -14.32 2.59
N ASP A 230 14.43 -15.34 3.45
CA ASP A 230 13.57 -16.53 3.34
C ASP A 230 12.08 -16.22 3.47
N LYS A 231 11.69 -15.43 4.48
CA LYS A 231 10.28 -15.14 4.78
C LYS A 231 9.99 -13.65 4.75
N ASP A 232 10.52 -12.92 5.71
CA ASP A 232 10.29 -11.49 5.90
C ASP A 232 11.61 -10.76 6.08
N MET A 233 11.63 -9.48 5.70
CA MET A 233 12.74 -8.60 6.03
C MET A 233 12.73 -8.33 7.54
N PRO A 234 13.88 -8.02 8.16
CA PRO A 234 13.91 -7.51 9.52
C PRO A 234 12.97 -6.31 9.69
N LYS A 235 12.46 -6.09 10.90
CA LYS A 235 11.74 -4.85 11.22
C LYS A 235 12.70 -3.66 11.14
N MET A 236 12.17 -2.44 10.99
CA MET A 236 13.02 -1.24 11.01
C MET A 236 13.86 -1.14 12.29
N LEU A 237 13.24 -1.38 13.45
CA LEU A 237 13.92 -1.39 14.75
C LEU A 237 15.00 -2.47 14.88
N HIS A 238 15.00 -3.46 13.99
CA HIS A 238 15.95 -4.58 13.98
C HIS A 238 16.87 -4.53 12.75
N GLY A 239 17.14 -3.34 12.21
CA GLY A 239 18.21 -3.15 11.23
C GLY A 239 17.85 -3.46 9.78
N ARG A 240 16.59 -3.32 9.37
CA ARG A 240 16.20 -3.43 7.95
C ARG A 240 16.99 -2.48 7.03
N GLY A 241 17.43 -1.34 7.55
CA GLY A 241 18.16 -0.33 6.80
C GLY A 241 17.30 0.37 5.74
N SER A 242 17.95 0.86 4.69
CA SER A 242 17.38 1.66 3.61
C SER A 242 16.68 0.85 2.51
N PHE A 243 16.54 -0.47 2.66
CA PHE A 243 16.02 -1.38 1.63
C PHE A 243 14.82 -0.83 0.85
N LEU A 244 13.78 -0.33 1.54
CA LEU A 244 12.56 0.15 0.86
C LEU A 244 12.87 1.37 -0.03
N ILE A 245 13.71 2.28 0.44
CA ILE A 245 14.12 3.48 -0.30
C ILE A 245 14.96 3.05 -1.52
N ASP A 246 15.97 2.22 -1.29
CA ASP A 246 16.91 1.79 -2.34
C ASP A 246 16.22 0.96 -3.42
N ALA A 247 15.34 0.03 -3.04
CA ALA A 247 14.55 -0.77 -3.98
C ALA A 247 13.57 0.11 -4.77
N THR A 248 12.94 1.12 -4.15
CA THR A 248 12.07 2.07 -4.84
C THR A 248 12.84 2.90 -5.86
N GLN A 249 14.02 3.41 -5.50
CA GLN A 249 14.85 4.15 -6.44
C GLN A 249 15.24 3.28 -7.65
N MET A 250 15.69 2.05 -7.40
CA MET A 250 16.03 1.11 -8.46
C MET A 250 14.85 0.75 -9.37
N ALA A 251 13.64 0.60 -8.83
CA ALA A 251 12.46 0.32 -9.63
C ALA A 251 12.01 1.50 -10.50
N ILE A 252 12.31 2.74 -10.09
CA ILE A 252 12.02 3.96 -10.88
C ILE A 252 13.03 4.13 -12.01
N GLU A 253 14.27 3.69 -11.80
CA GLU A 253 15.36 3.78 -12.78
C GLU A 253 15.38 2.64 -13.81
N HIS A 254 14.78 1.50 -13.46
CA HIS A 254 14.63 0.31 -14.30
C HIS A 254 13.57 0.51 -15.38
#